data_AF-A0A2M7KJA0-F1
#
_entry.id   AF-A0A2M7KJA0-F1
#
_cell.length_a   1.000
_cell.length_b   1.000
_cell.length_c   1.000
_cell.angle_alpha   90.00
_cell.angle_beta   90.00
_cell.angle_gamma   90.00
#
_symmetry.space_group_name_H-M   'P 1'
#
loop_
_entity.id
_entity.type
_entity.pdbx_description
1 polymer ?
#
loop_
_entity_poly.entity_id
_entity_poly.type
_entity_poly.pdbx_seq_one_letter_code
_entity_poly.pdbx_strand_id
1 'polypeptide(L)'
;MSTSPDLRTWRGHRRLLRARRGEVAWEHQKIGLGAPPIRVPEGWLMLYHAVDANMIYRLGLVLLDGENPTRVLKRTDEPSLQPEAEWEVEGDVKNVVFTCGAVLLGDDLWVYYGGADTVIGLAKGNVREFLSAVPGGAVQ
;
A
#
# COMPACT_ATOMS: atom_id res chain seq x y z
N MET A 1 0.32 14.05 2.06
CA MET A 1 0.15 14.53 0.68
C MET A 1 0.42 16.02 0.64
N SER A 2 1.10 16.47 -0.41
CA SER A 2 1.44 17.87 -0.65
C SER A 2 1.28 18.14 -2.13
N THR A 3 0.99 19.39 -2.48
CA THR A 3 0.85 19.82 -3.87
C THR A 3 1.91 20.85 -4.20
N SER A 4 2.25 20.96 -5.48
CA SER A 4 3.21 21.94 -5.97
C SER A 4 2.72 22.51 -7.30
N PRO A 5 2.77 23.84 -7.49
CA PRO A 5 2.47 24.44 -8.78
C PRO A 5 3.65 24.37 -9.76
N ASP A 6 4.87 24.09 -9.27
CA ASP A 6 6.13 24.27 -10.01
C ASP A 6 7.15 23.13 -9.81
N LEU A 7 6.80 22.09 -9.04
CA LEU A 7 7.67 20.99 -8.59
C LEU A 7 8.88 21.40 -7.72
N ARG A 8 8.96 22.67 -7.29
CA ARG A 8 10.02 23.22 -6.43
C ARG A 8 9.47 23.62 -5.07
N THR A 9 8.33 24.30 -5.07
CA THR A 9 7.65 24.79 -3.88
C THR A 9 6.49 23.86 -3.55
N TRP A 10 6.58 23.19 -2.40
CA TRP A 10 5.54 22.26 -1.94
C TRP A 10 4.72 22.90 -0.83
N ARG A 11 3.39 22.81 -0.95
CA ARG A 11 2.42 23.43 -0.03
C ARG A 11 1.28 22.46 0.27
N GLY A 12 0.35 22.90 1.13
CA GLY A 12 -0.90 22.20 1.37
C GLY A 12 -0.72 20.82 2.01
N HIS A 13 0.24 20.70 2.93
CA HIS A 13 0.52 19.43 3.61
C HIS A 13 -0.72 18.93 4.35
N ARG A 14 -1.17 17.74 3.98
CA ARG A 14 -2.27 17.03 4.62
C ARG A 14 -1.83 15.62 4.97
N ARG A 15 -2.15 15.18 6.18
CA ARG A 15 -2.00 13.77 6.55
C ARG A 15 -3.04 12.99 5.74
N LEU A 16 -2.56 12.05 4.93
CA LEU A 16 -3.42 11.19 4.11
C LEU A 16 -3.81 9.93 4.86
N LEU A 17 -2.81 9.23 5.41
CA LEU A 17 -2.97 8.04 6.23
C LEU A 17 -2.21 8.22 7.54
N ARG A 18 -2.69 7.55 8.58
CA ARG A 18 -1.94 7.28 9.81
C ARG A 18 -1.82 5.76 9.99
N ALA A 19 -0.73 5.34 10.63
CA ALA A 19 -0.63 3.97 11.12
C ALA A 19 -1.73 3.77 12.18
N ARG A 20 -2.48 2.66 12.08
CA ARG A 20 -3.58 2.30 12.98
C ARG A 20 -3.05 1.62 14.25
N ARG A 21 -2.17 2.35 14.96
CA ARG A 21 -1.42 1.83 16.10
C ARG A 21 -2.35 1.38 17.23
N GLY A 22 -2.24 0.11 17.61
CA GLY A 22 -3.07 -0.50 18.65
C GLY A 22 -4.50 -0.84 18.20
N GLU A 23 -4.89 -0.48 16.98
CA GLU A 23 -6.18 -0.82 16.37
C GLU A 23 -6.00 -2.04 15.42
N VAL A 24 -4.91 -2.05 14.64
CA VAL A 24 -4.59 -3.10 13.66
C VAL A 24 -3.16 -3.58 13.86
N ALA A 25 -2.99 -4.87 14.17
CA ALA A 25 -1.72 -5.43 14.62
C ALA A 25 -0.59 -5.29 13.59
N TRP A 26 -0.89 -5.48 12.30
CA TRP A 26 0.11 -5.40 11.23
C TRP A 26 0.51 -3.98 10.84
N GLU A 27 -0.22 -2.96 11.32
CA GLU A 27 0.07 -1.53 11.10
C GLU A 27 0.51 -0.80 12.37
N HIS A 28 1.23 -1.50 13.24
CA HIS A 28 1.53 -1.00 14.57
C HIS A 28 2.62 0.09 14.59
N GLN A 29 3.74 -0.10 13.90
CA GLN A 29 4.91 0.77 13.99
C GLN A 29 4.83 1.93 13.02
N LYS A 30 4.79 1.67 11.71
CA LYS A 30 4.80 2.72 10.70
C LYS A 30 4.11 2.24 9.44
N ILE A 31 3.73 3.20 8.61
CA ILE A 31 3.25 2.99 7.25
C ILE A 31 4.05 3.87 6.30
N GLY A 32 4.12 3.46 5.05
CA GLY A 32 4.69 4.27 3.99
C GLY A 32 4.16 3.84 2.63
N LEU A 33 4.17 4.78 1.69
CA LEU A 33 3.78 4.50 0.31
C LEU A 33 4.94 3.82 -0.43
N GLY A 34 4.63 3.03 -1.45
CA GLY A 34 5.63 2.41 -2.32
C GLY A 34 5.38 2.76 -3.78
N ALA A 35 4.72 1.87 -4.52
CA ALA A 35 4.37 2.08 -5.92
C ALA A 35 3.57 3.39 -6.16
N PRO A 36 3.75 4.05 -7.32
CA PRO A 36 2.92 5.18 -7.71
C PRO A 36 1.42 4.84 -7.69
N PRO A 37 0.53 5.82 -7.40
CA PRO A 37 -0.91 5.61 -7.48
C PRO A 37 -1.36 5.19 -8.89
N ILE A 38 -2.24 4.20 -8.97
CA ILE A 38 -2.81 3.69 -10.21
C ILE A 38 -4.25 4.20 -10.35
N ARG A 39 -4.58 4.81 -11.50
CA ARG A 39 -5.95 5.24 -11.78
C ARG A 39 -6.81 4.00 -12.09
N VAL A 40 -7.91 3.87 -11.36
CA VAL A 40 -9.00 2.91 -11.62
C VAL A 40 -10.32 3.66 -11.79
N PRO A 41 -11.38 3.03 -12.35
CA PRO A 41 -12.68 3.69 -12.49
C PRO A 41 -13.23 4.26 -11.16
N GLU A 42 -12.97 3.58 -10.05
CA GLU A 42 -13.44 3.92 -8.71
C GLU A 42 -12.60 5.01 -8.02
N GLY A 43 -11.41 5.36 -8.54
CA GLY A 43 -10.53 6.36 -7.94
C GLY A 43 -9.03 6.11 -8.16
N TRP A 44 -8.21 6.46 -7.16
CA TRP A 44 -6.77 6.20 -7.14
C TRP A 44 -6.45 5.03 -6.21
N LEU A 45 -6.07 3.90 -6.80
CA LEU A 45 -5.56 2.75 -6.06
C LEU A 45 -4.11 3.00 -5.66
N MET A 46 -3.77 2.77 -4.41
CA MET A 46 -2.40 2.87 -3.92
C MET A 46 -2.03 1.68 -3.07
N LEU A 47 -0.76 1.28 -3.19
CA LEU A 47 -0.14 0.31 -2.31
C LEU A 47 0.64 1.04 -1.22
N TYR A 48 0.55 0.52 0.00
CA TYR A 48 1.36 0.98 1.11
C TYR A 48 1.92 -0.21 1.86
N HIS A 49 3.12 -0.06 2.41
CA HIS A 49 3.64 -0.99 3.39
C HIS A 49 3.21 -0.57 4.79
N ALA A 50 3.06 -1.55 5.67
CA ALA A 50 2.99 -1.33 7.10
C ALA A 50 3.92 -2.28 7.84
N VAL A 51 4.34 -1.84 9.02
CA VAL A 51 5.29 -2.55 9.87
C VAL A 51 4.63 -2.86 11.19
N ASP A 52 4.64 -4.13 11.58
CA ASP A 52 4.07 -4.58 12.85
C ASP A 52 5.05 -4.39 14.03
N ALA A 53 4.62 -4.78 15.23
CA ALA A 53 5.44 -4.66 16.43
C ALA A 53 6.74 -5.51 16.40
N ASN A 54 6.78 -6.55 15.57
CA ASN A 54 7.90 -7.46 15.36
C ASN A 54 8.77 -7.06 14.15
N MET A 55 8.57 -5.86 13.60
CA MET A 55 9.28 -5.35 12.43
C MET A 55 9.02 -6.11 11.13
N ILE A 56 7.91 -6.85 11.03
CA ILE A 56 7.52 -7.54 9.80
C ILE A 56 6.85 -6.53 8.85
N TYR A 57 7.37 -6.44 7.62
CA TYR A 57 6.82 -5.55 6.59
C TYR A 57 5.80 -6.31 5.74
N ARG A 58 4.59 -5.75 5.64
CA ARG A 58 3.48 -6.27 4.83
C ARG A 58 2.89 -5.18 3.96
N LEU A 59 2.18 -5.56 2.91
CA LEU A 59 1.52 -4.61 2.01
C LEU A 59 0.01 -4.61 2.22
N GLY A 60 -0.59 -3.43 2.06
CA GLY A 60 -2.03 -3.26 1.95
C GLY A 60 -2.40 -2.34 0.79
N LEU A 61 -3.72 -2.21 0.58
CA LEU A 61 -4.31 -1.40 -0.48
C LEU A 61 -5.17 -0.29 0.12
N VAL A 62 -5.13 0.87 -0.52
CA VAL A 62 -6.01 1.99 -0.23
C VAL A 62 -6.60 2.53 -1.54
N LEU A 63 -7.89 2.85 -1.53
CA LEU A 63 -8.55 3.56 -2.62
C LEU A 63 -8.82 4.99 -2.17
N LEU A 64 -8.34 5.96 -2.95
CA LEU A 64 -8.62 7.38 -2.75
C LEU A 64 -9.64 7.85 -3.79
N ASP A 65 -10.33 8.94 -3.48
CA ASP A 65 -11.25 9.59 -4.40
C ASP A 65 -10.51 10.09 -5.65
N GLY A 66 -11.10 9.84 -6.82
CA GLY A 66 -10.49 10.12 -8.13
C GLY A 66 -10.28 11.61 -8.43
N GLU A 67 -11.11 12.48 -7.86
CA GLU A 67 -11.07 13.93 -8.07
C GLU A 67 -10.38 14.65 -6.91
N ASN A 68 -10.60 14.17 -5.69
CA ASN A 68 -9.96 14.69 -4.49
C ASN A 68 -9.15 13.60 -3.76
N PRO A 69 -7.87 13.38 -4.13
CA PRO A 69 -7.05 12.30 -3.57
C PRO A 69 -6.69 12.52 -2.09
N THR A 70 -7.18 13.59 -1.44
CA THR A 70 -7.06 13.75 0.02
C THR A 70 -8.11 12.94 0.79
N ARG A 71 -9.10 12.37 0.10
CA ARG A 71 -10.18 11.56 0.69
C ARG A 71 -9.90 10.07 0.47
N VAL A 72 -9.80 9.32 1.57
CA VAL A 72 -9.71 7.87 1.56
C VAL A 72 -11.12 7.27 1.50
N LEU A 73 -11.37 6.41 0.52
CA LEU A 73 -12.66 5.75 0.28
C LEU A 73 -12.70 4.31 0.81
N LYS A 74 -11.57 3.61 0.71
CA LYS A 74 -11.40 2.21 1.16
C LYS A 74 -9.98 1.99 1.61
N ARG A 75 -9.78 1.11 2.59
CA ARG A 75 -8.46 0.68 3.06
C ARG A 75 -8.56 -0.75 3.58
N THR A 76 -7.59 -1.60 3.28
CA THR A 76 -7.57 -2.99 3.74
C THR A 76 -7.40 -3.09 5.25
N ASP A 77 -8.18 -3.92 5.92
CA ASP A 77 -8.02 -4.20 7.36
C ASP A 77 -6.97 -5.28 7.64
N GLU A 78 -6.76 -6.18 6.68
CA GLU A 78 -5.74 -7.24 6.72
C GLU A 78 -4.68 -7.02 5.62
N PRO A 79 -3.48 -7.61 5.77
CA PRO A 79 -2.45 -7.60 4.74
C PRO A 79 -2.96 -8.17 3.42
N SER A 80 -2.66 -7.49 2.31
CA SER A 80 -2.86 -8.01 0.95
C SER A 80 -1.68 -8.86 0.46
N LEU A 81 -0.49 -8.64 1.01
CA LEU A 81 0.69 -9.48 0.80
C LEU A 81 1.55 -9.46 2.08
N GLN A 82 2.05 -10.62 2.46
CA GLN A 82 2.93 -10.79 3.61
C GLN A 82 4.07 -11.77 3.27
N PRO A 83 5.19 -11.74 4.01
CA PRO A 83 6.28 -12.68 3.82
C PRO A 83 5.84 -14.10 4.18
N GLU A 84 5.97 -15.03 3.23
CA GLU A 84 5.64 -16.45 3.41
C GLU A 84 6.69 -17.35 2.75
N ALA A 85 7.20 -16.96 1.57
CA ALA A 85 8.25 -17.70 0.90
C ALA A 85 9.59 -17.54 1.63
N GLU A 86 10.45 -18.55 1.53
CA GLU A 86 11.75 -18.57 2.21
C GLU A 86 12.58 -17.31 1.90
N TRP A 87 12.55 -16.85 0.65
CA TRP A 87 13.27 -15.66 0.18
C TRP A 87 12.62 -14.31 0.58
N GLU A 88 11.44 -14.34 1.20
CA GLU A 88 10.81 -13.16 1.82
C GLU A 88 11.03 -13.12 3.34
N VAL A 89 11.17 -14.30 3.94
CA VAL A 89 11.42 -14.50 5.38
C VAL A 89 12.90 -14.38 5.70
N GLU A 90 13.79 -14.86 4.83
CA GLU A 90 15.24 -14.89 5.03
C GLU A 90 15.99 -14.12 3.94
N GLY A 91 16.96 -13.31 4.37
CA GLY A 91 17.75 -12.41 3.53
C GLY A 91 18.48 -11.37 4.39
N ASP A 92 18.96 -10.29 3.76
CA ASP A 92 19.63 -9.18 4.44
C ASP A 92 18.74 -8.53 5.53
N VAL A 93 17.42 -8.44 5.28
CA VAL A 93 16.43 -8.06 6.28
C VAL A 93 15.28 -9.06 6.28
N LYS A 94 15.16 -9.82 7.37
CA LYS A 94 14.13 -10.86 7.51
C LYS A 94 12.71 -10.30 7.47
N ASN A 95 11.77 -11.12 6.97
CA ASN A 95 10.34 -10.86 6.99
C ASN A 95 9.93 -9.54 6.30
N VAL A 96 10.39 -9.35 5.07
CA VAL A 96 10.08 -8.14 4.28
C VAL A 96 9.41 -8.48 2.97
N VAL A 97 8.24 -7.89 2.75
CA VAL A 97 7.71 -7.60 1.41
C VAL A 97 7.51 -6.08 1.28
N PHE A 98 8.21 -5.46 0.33
CA PHE A 98 8.22 -4.00 0.16
C PHE A 98 7.98 -3.60 -1.30
N THR A 99 6.85 -2.93 -1.58
CA THR A 99 6.49 -2.57 -2.97
C THR A 99 7.28 -1.38 -3.50
N CYS A 100 7.78 -1.51 -4.74
CA CYS A 100 8.51 -0.47 -5.46
C CYS A 100 7.88 -0.12 -6.82
N GLY A 101 6.97 -0.96 -7.33
CA GLY A 101 6.27 -0.70 -8.58
C GLY A 101 5.05 -1.60 -8.73
N ALA A 102 4.04 -1.11 -9.43
CA ALA A 102 2.85 -1.90 -9.74
C ALA A 102 2.26 -1.47 -11.08
N VAL A 103 1.64 -2.41 -11.77
CA VAL A 103 0.99 -2.21 -13.07
C VAL A 103 -0.37 -2.90 -13.05
N LEU A 104 -1.38 -2.24 -13.60
CA LEU A 104 -2.71 -2.80 -13.79
C LEU A 104 -2.90 -3.19 -15.26
N LEU A 105 -3.19 -4.46 -15.51
CA LEU A 105 -3.45 -5.03 -16.84
C LEU A 105 -4.85 -5.63 -16.86
N GLY A 106 -5.83 -4.89 -17.39
CA GLY A 106 -7.23 -5.25 -17.20
C GLY A 106 -7.60 -5.16 -15.71
N ASP A 107 -8.08 -6.26 -15.14
CA ASP A 107 -8.34 -6.36 -13.70
C ASP A 107 -7.15 -6.97 -12.91
N ASP A 108 -6.09 -7.39 -13.58
CA ASP A 108 -4.91 -7.97 -12.92
C ASP A 108 -3.97 -6.88 -12.42
N LEU A 109 -3.81 -6.80 -11.10
CA LEU A 109 -2.80 -5.99 -10.45
C LEU A 109 -1.51 -6.78 -10.27
N TRP A 110 -0.46 -6.33 -10.95
CA TRP A 110 0.90 -6.89 -10.88
C TRP A 110 1.73 -6.00 -9.95
N VAL A 111 2.29 -6.58 -8.88
CA VAL A 111 3.03 -5.86 -7.85
C VAL A 111 4.47 -6.36 -7.80
N TYR A 112 5.41 -5.48 -8.13
CA TYR A 112 6.84 -5.72 -7.98
C TYR A 112 7.28 -5.27 -6.60
N TYR A 113 7.94 -6.16 -5.86
CA TYR A 113 8.34 -5.91 -4.47
C TYR A 113 9.72 -6.49 -4.16
N GLY A 114 10.41 -5.89 -3.19
CA GLY A 114 11.59 -6.48 -2.57
C GLY A 114 11.19 -7.56 -1.58
N GLY A 115 11.80 -8.73 -1.69
CA GLY A 115 11.72 -9.83 -0.73
C GLY A 115 12.98 -9.86 0.14
N ALA A 116 12.79 -9.80 1.46
CA ALA A 116 13.84 -9.82 2.47
C ALA A 116 15.03 -8.84 2.23
N ASP A 117 14.76 -7.68 1.61
CA ASP A 117 15.77 -6.71 1.11
C ASP A 117 16.88 -7.35 0.23
N THR A 118 16.60 -8.49 -0.40
CA THR A 118 17.60 -9.32 -1.10
C THR A 118 17.25 -9.59 -2.55
N VAL A 119 15.97 -9.87 -2.85
CA VAL A 119 15.50 -10.26 -4.19
C VAL A 119 14.31 -9.41 -4.63
N ILE A 120 13.97 -9.49 -5.92
CA ILE A 120 12.74 -8.92 -6.46
C ILE A 120 11.73 -10.03 -6.70
N GLY A 121 10.56 -9.92 -6.07
CA GLY A 121 9.40 -10.76 -6.29
C GLY A 121 8.33 -10.07 -7.15
N LEU A 122 7.41 -10.87 -7.66
CA LEU A 122 6.21 -10.42 -8.36
C LEU A 122 4.99 -11.14 -7.80
N ALA A 123 4.03 -10.37 -7.31
CA ALA A 123 2.72 -10.86 -6.90
C ALA A 123 1.67 -10.41 -7.93
N LYS A 124 0.66 -11.25 -8.15
CA LYS A 124 -0.48 -10.94 -9.01
C LYS A 124 -1.77 -11.19 -8.23
N GLY A 125 -2.69 -10.24 -8.28
CA GLY A 125 -4.04 -10.38 -7.73
C GLY A 125 -5.08 -9.67 -8.59
N ASN A 126 -6.35 -9.97 -8.39
CA ASN A 126 -7.43 -9.30 -9.09
C ASN A 126 -7.90 -8.07 -8.30
N VAL A 127 -7.85 -6.87 -8.90
CA VAL A 127 -8.21 -5.62 -8.21
C VAL A 127 -9.70 -5.57 -7.83
N ARG A 128 -10.57 -6.25 -8.58
CA ARG A 128 -12.02 -6.29 -8.30
C ARG A 128 -12.32 -6.97 -6.99
N GLU A 129 -11.54 -7.99 -6.61
CA GLU A 129 -11.70 -8.69 -5.33
C GLU A 129 -11.48 -7.73 -4.16
N PHE A 130 -10.42 -6.92 -4.21
CA PHE A 130 -10.20 -5.85 -3.23
C PHE A 130 -11.36 -4.85 -3.22
N LEU A 131 -11.77 -4.37 -4.40
CA LEU A 131 -12.83 -3.38 -4.53
C LEU A 131 -14.18 -3.90 -4.05
N SER A 132 -14.45 -5.21 -4.13
CA SER A 132 -15.67 -5.82 -3.60
C SER A 132 -15.59 -6.17 -2.12
N ALA A 133 -14.43 -6.64 -1.65
CA ALA A 133 -14.26 -7.17 -0.30
C ALA A 133 -14.18 -6.07 0.76
N VAL A 134 -13.64 -4.90 0.42
CA VAL A 134 -13.50 -3.80 1.37
C VAL A 134 -14.75 -2.91 1.29
N PRO A 135 -15.56 -2.80 2.36
CA PRO A 135 -16.73 -1.94 2.37
C PRO A 135 -16.32 -0.47 2.17
N GLY A 136 -17.17 0.30 1.48
CA GLY A 136 -16.95 1.72 1.28
C GLY A 136 -17.22 2.53 2.56
N GLY A 137 -16.41 3.55 2.82
CA GLY A 137 -16.60 4.47 3.95
C GLY A 137 -15.39 5.36 4.14
N ALA A 138 -15.56 6.55 4.70
CA ALA A 138 -14.41 7.40 5.01
C ALA A 138 -13.56 6.74 6.12
N VAL A 139 -12.41 6.18 5.75
CA VAL A 139 -11.45 5.59 6.70
C VAL A 139 -10.36 6.62 6.99
N GLN A 140 -10.15 7.02 8.26
CA GLN A 140 -9.09 7.97 8.67
C GLN A 140 -8.04 7.36 9.61
#